data_AF-A0A4Q3AUP0-F1
#
_entry.id   AF-A0A4Q3AUP0-F1
#
_cell.length_a   1.000
_cell.length_b   1.000
_cell.length_c   1.000
_cell.angle_alpha   90.00
_cell.angle_beta   90.00
_cell.angle_gamma   90.00
#
_symmetry.space_group_name_H-M   'P 1'
#
loop_
_entity.id
_entity.type
_entity.pdbx_description
1 polymer ?
#
loop_
_entity_poly.entity_id
_entity_poly.type
_entity_poly.pdbx_seq_one_letter_code
_entity_poly.pdbx_strand_id
1 'polypeptide(L)'
;MNRISRSLLLLGLSAVTMCAATYAKASKGSWEILRIADSTVYFKNGDKVVAPGLYDVKFLGQLKNNKNAQLMLFAGKDCKDCDASNAVFIYSTADKKIVIPEYAPYDYPGTEYDAADSTVLYNTRMFYGKVLPNVENGIIWYQNMLTDYGYQKSVYLIKVEKNKIKEQLLVENIPSIEDTLKLVDQKACYEVPSMDYTVDASME
;
A
#
# COMPACT_ATOMS: atom_id res chain seq x y z
N MET A 1 60.96 -33.79 -57.84
CA MET A 1 61.09 -32.97 -56.61
C MET A 1 60.56 -31.57 -56.90
N ASN A 2 59.69 -31.08 -56.00
CA ASN A 2 59.25 -29.70 -55.74
C ASN A 2 58.53 -28.92 -56.85
N ARG A 3 57.19 -28.78 -56.82
CA ARG A 3 56.25 -28.12 -55.87
C ARG A 3 55.91 -26.69 -56.29
N ILE A 4 54.71 -26.56 -56.86
CA ILE A 4 53.97 -25.35 -57.21
C ILE A 4 53.41 -24.73 -55.92
N SER A 5 53.70 -23.45 -55.66
CA SER A 5 53.07 -22.68 -54.58
C SER A 5 51.91 -21.87 -55.16
N ARG A 6 50.68 -22.20 -54.74
CA ARG A 6 49.47 -21.39 -54.99
C ARG A 6 49.16 -20.61 -53.72
N SER A 7 49.35 -19.30 -53.76
CA SER A 7 48.88 -18.38 -52.72
C SER A 7 47.38 -18.18 -52.88
N LEU A 8 46.62 -18.65 -51.90
CA LEU A 8 45.18 -18.43 -51.75
C LEU A 8 44.99 -17.14 -50.93
N LEU A 9 44.46 -16.09 -51.54
CA LEU A 9 44.00 -14.90 -50.82
C LEU A 9 42.62 -15.20 -50.21
N LEU A 10 42.53 -15.24 -48.88
CA LEU A 10 41.27 -15.26 -48.14
C LEU A 10 40.83 -13.81 -47.88
N LEU A 11 39.73 -13.41 -48.52
CA LEU A 11 38.98 -12.20 -48.18
C LEU A 11 38.20 -12.45 -46.89
N GLY A 12 38.54 -11.71 -45.83
CA GLY A 12 37.83 -11.73 -44.56
C GLY A 12 36.50 -10.99 -44.67
N LEU A 13 35.39 -11.72 -44.51
CA LEU A 13 34.09 -11.13 -44.19
C LEU A 13 34.06 -10.74 -42.72
N SER A 14 34.06 -9.44 -42.43
CA SER A 14 33.75 -8.91 -41.11
C SER A 14 32.23 -8.94 -40.90
N ALA A 15 31.73 -9.97 -40.24
CA ALA A 15 30.34 -10.02 -39.81
C ALA A 15 30.13 -8.98 -38.70
N VAL A 16 29.43 -7.88 -39.01
CA VAL A 16 28.94 -6.92 -38.02
C VAL A 16 27.81 -7.61 -37.26
N THR A 17 28.13 -8.18 -36.10
CA THR A 17 27.14 -8.71 -35.18
C THR A 17 26.39 -7.54 -34.56
N MET A 18 25.22 -7.20 -35.12
CA MET A 18 24.22 -6.38 -34.45
C MET A 18 23.85 -7.06 -33.12
N CYS A 19 24.28 -6.47 -32.00
CA CYS A 19 23.76 -6.82 -30.69
C CYS A 19 22.30 -6.38 -30.64
N ALA A 20 21.38 -7.28 -30.97
CA ALA A 20 19.98 -7.11 -30.65
C ALA A 20 19.87 -7.05 -29.13
N ALA A 21 19.60 -5.86 -28.58
CA ALA A 21 19.28 -5.69 -27.18
C ALA A 21 17.99 -6.46 -26.90
N THR A 22 18.13 -7.66 -26.35
CA THR A 22 17.03 -8.46 -25.83
C THR A 22 16.46 -7.74 -24.62
N TYR A 23 15.40 -6.97 -24.83
CA TYR A 23 14.55 -6.50 -23.74
C TYR A 23 13.96 -7.74 -23.07
N ALA A 24 14.54 -8.13 -21.94
CA ALA A 24 14.02 -9.18 -21.10
C ALA A 24 12.56 -8.84 -20.74
N LYS A 25 11.63 -9.68 -21.18
CA LYS A 25 10.22 -9.58 -20.84
C LYS A 25 10.12 -9.66 -19.32
N ALA A 26 9.78 -8.54 -18.67
CA ALA A 26 9.68 -8.45 -17.22
C ALA A 26 8.86 -9.64 -16.69
N SER A 27 9.43 -10.38 -15.74
CA SER A 27 8.75 -11.51 -15.15
C SER A 27 7.49 -11.02 -14.45
N LYS A 28 6.33 -11.55 -14.85
CA LYS A 28 5.08 -11.41 -14.10
C LYS A 28 5.31 -12.00 -12.71
N GLY A 29 5.57 -11.19 -11.70
CA GLY A 29 5.77 -11.77 -10.37
C GLY A 29 5.85 -10.81 -9.20
N SER A 30 6.61 -9.72 -9.29
CA SER A 30 6.83 -8.86 -8.12
C SER A 30 6.16 -7.50 -8.27
N TRP A 31 5.11 -7.29 -7.49
CA TRP A 31 4.57 -5.96 -7.15
C TRP A 31 5.50 -5.22 -6.17
N GLU A 32 6.81 -5.38 -6.36
CA GLU A 32 7.81 -4.62 -5.64
C GLU A 32 7.87 -3.21 -6.24
N ILE A 33 7.89 -2.21 -5.37
CA ILE A 33 8.05 -0.82 -5.79
C ILE A 33 9.39 -0.67 -6.51
N LEU A 34 9.35 -0.07 -7.70
CA LEU A 34 10.52 0.44 -8.40
C LEU A 34 10.81 1.87 -7.98
N ARG A 35 9.80 2.75 -8.05
CA ARG A 35 9.87 4.16 -7.64
C ARG A 35 8.46 4.77 -7.52
N ILE A 36 8.37 5.90 -6.86
CA ILE A 36 7.19 6.77 -6.86
C ILE A 36 7.59 8.09 -7.51
N ALA A 37 6.76 8.61 -8.42
CA ALA A 37 6.92 9.94 -8.99
C ALA A 37 5.55 10.62 -9.03
N ASP A 38 5.44 11.75 -8.34
CA ASP A 38 4.19 12.47 -8.12
C ASP A 38 3.10 11.53 -7.57
N SER A 39 1.99 11.38 -8.29
CA SER A 39 0.87 10.50 -7.96
C SER A 39 0.96 9.10 -8.58
N THR A 40 2.11 8.75 -9.17
CA THR A 40 2.31 7.48 -9.87
C THR A 40 3.30 6.58 -9.14
N VAL A 41 2.85 5.37 -8.83
CA VAL A 41 3.69 4.30 -8.28
C VAL A 41 4.07 3.32 -9.38
N TYR A 42 5.37 3.16 -9.61
CA TYR A 42 5.94 2.26 -10.61
C TYR A 42 6.43 0.99 -9.93
N PHE A 43 6.15 -0.17 -10.52
CA PHE A 43 6.53 -1.48 -10.00
C PHE A 43 7.59 -2.15 -10.87
N LYS A 44 8.41 -3.02 -10.27
CA LYS A 44 9.50 -3.73 -10.98
C LYS A 44 9.01 -4.67 -12.08
N ASN A 45 7.77 -5.14 -11.98
CA ASN A 45 7.12 -5.95 -13.03
C ASN A 45 6.71 -5.12 -14.28
N GLY A 46 6.93 -3.80 -14.27
CA GLY A 46 6.58 -2.88 -15.36
C GLY A 46 5.18 -2.27 -15.25
N ASP A 47 4.37 -2.70 -14.28
CA ASP A 47 3.07 -2.07 -14.01
C ASP A 47 3.23 -0.71 -13.34
N LYS A 48 2.19 0.12 -13.45
CA LYS A 48 2.07 1.38 -12.72
C LYS A 48 0.65 1.58 -12.20
N VAL A 49 0.55 2.21 -11.05
CA VAL A 49 -0.71 2.71 -10.51
C VAL A 49 -0.65 4.22 -10.50
N VAL A 50 -1.66 4.85 -11.10
CA VAL A 50 -1.82 6.31 -11.11
C VAL A 50 -2.97 6.61 -10.17
N ALA A 51 -2.72 7.44 -9.16
CA ALA A 51 -3.71 7.89 -8.20
C ALA A 51 -3.97 9.38 -8.41
N PRO A 52 -4.68 9.76 -9.50
CA PRO A 52 -4.88 11.18 -9.83
C PRO A 52 -5.60 11.89 -8.69
N GLY A 53 -5.14 13.09 -8.36
CA GLY A 53 -5.67 13.87 -7.22
C GLY A 53 -5.04 13.52 -5.88
N LEU A 54 -4.18 12.49 -5.79
CA LEU A 54 -3.39 12.24 -4.60
C LEU A 54 -2.01 12.89 -4.68
N TYR A 55 -1.61 13.52 -3.59
CA TYR A 55 -0.31 14.15 -3.37
C TYR A 55 0.44 13.43 -2.24
N ASP A 56 1.76 13.58 -2.21
CA ASP A 56 2.65 12.95 -1.22
C ASP A 56 2.47 11.42 -1.10
N VAL A 57 2.24 10.76 -2.24
CA VAL A 57 1.89 9.34 -2.28
C VAL A 57 2.99 8.47 -1.68
N LYS A 58 2.60 7.64 -0.72
CA LYS A 58 3.44 6.58 -0.13
C LYS A 58 2.74 5.24 -0.33
N PHE A 59 3.48 4.23 -0.74
CA PHE A 59 2.96 2.86 -0.74
C PHE A 59 3.11 2.26 0.66
N LEU A 60 2.00 1.81 1.24
CA LEU A 60 1.98 1.18 2.55
C LEU A 60 2.13 -0.34 2.45
N GLY A 61 1.48 -0.95 1.46
CA GLY A 61 1.47 -2.39 1.33
C GLY A 61 0.44 -2.91 0.34
N GLN A 62 0.23 -4.23 0.38
CA GLN A 62 -0.72 -4.90 -0.51
C GLN A 62 -1.31 -6.13 0.17
N LEU A 63 -2.57 -6.43 -0.17
CA LEU A 63 -3.26 -7.66 0.23
C LEU A 63 -3.17 -8.68 -0.91
N LYS A 64 -2.70 -9.89 -0.58
CA LYS A 64 -2.49 -10.98 -1.55
C LYS A 64 -3.74 -11.84 -1.62
N ASN A 65 -4.37 -12.01 -2.79
CA ASN A 65 -5.39 -13.06 -2.96
C ASN A 65 -4.96 -14.03 -4.06
N ASN A 66 -4.78 -15.30 -3.69
CA ASN A 66 -4.76 -16.56 -4.46
C ASN A 66 -4.38 -16.56 -5.96
N LYS A 67 -3.63 -15.57 -6.48
CA LYS A 67 -2.76 -15.54 -7.68
C LYS A 67 -2.48 -14.13 -8.25
N ASN A 68 -3.00 -13.02 -7.68
CA ASN A 68 -2.60 -11.63 -8.05
C ASN A 68 -2.79 -10.67 -6.86
N ALA A 69 -2.01 -9.57 -6.76
CA ALA A 69 -2.29 -8.50 -5.80
C ALA A 69 -3.63 -7.88 -6.17
N GLN A 70 -4.60 -7.87 -5.24
CA GLN A 70 -5.95 -7.36 -5.52
C GLN A 70 -6.14 -5.96 -4.99
N LEU A 71 -5.64 -5.71 -3.78
CA LEU A 71 -5.74 -4.40 -3.14
C LEU A 71 -4.34 -3.90 -2.80
N MET A 72 -4.09 -2.65 -3.13
CA MET A 72 -2.91 -1.91 -2.72
C MET A 72 -3.31 -0.81 -1.77
N LEU A 73 -2.44 -0.53 -0.81
CA LEU A 73 -2.63 0.47 0.21
C LEU A 73 -1.66 1.61 -0.06
N PHE A 74 -2.20 2.81 -0.14
CA PHE A 74 -1.43 4.04 -0.28
C PHE A 74 -1.77 4.98 0.86
N ALA A 75 -0.82 5.81 1.25
CA ALA A 75 -1.09 7.03 1.99
C ALA A 75 -0.86 8.22 1.08
N GLY A 76 -1.58 9.31 1.34
CA GLY A 76 -1.38 10.58 0.67
C GLY A 76 -2.40 11.61 1.12
N LYS A 77 -2.40 12.75 0.44
CA LYS A 77 -3.37 13.84 0.63
C LYS A 77 -4.21 13.98 -0.62
N ASP A 78 -5.48 14.36 -0.49
CA ASP A 78 -6.37 14.68 -1.60
C ASP A 78 -6.29 16.14 -2.05
N CYS A 79 -5.48 16.96 -1.37
CA CYS A 79 -5.16 18.33 -1.74
C CYS A 79 -3.65 18.57 -1.81
N LYS A 80 -3.26 19.55 -2.63
CA LYS A 80 -1.87 20.00 -2.78
C LYS A 80 -1.63 21.21 -1.89
N ASP A 81 -0.46 21.26 -1.24
CA ASP A 81 -0.02 22.41 -0.46
C ASP A 81 -1.02 22.81 0.65
N CYS A 82 -1.71 21.82 1.21
CA CYS A 82 -2.69 21.96 2.29
C CYS A 82 -2.17 21.33 3.60
N ASP A 83 -2.78 21.76 4.70
CA ASP A 83 -2.59 21.25 6.05
C ASP A 83 -3.34 19.95 6.34
N ALA A 84 -4.11 19.43 5.37
CA ALA A 84 -4.79 18.15 5.50
C ALA A 84 -3.82 17.02 5.89
N SER A 85 -4.27 16.20 6.82
CA SER A 85 -3.58 14.99 7.26
C SER A 85 -3.52 13.95 6.14
N ASN A 86 -2.58 13.01 6.25
CA ASN A 86 -2.57 11.88 5.33
C ASN A 86 -3.83 11.03 5.57
N ALA A 87 -4.42 10.54 4.48
CA ALA A 87 -5.44 9.51 4.49
C ALA A 87 -4.88 8.23 3.86
N VAL A 88 -5.54 7.12 4.15
CA VAL A 88 -5.28 5.81 3.56
C VAL A 88 -6.23 5.59 2.39
N PHE A 89 -5.67 5.22 1.24
CA PHE A 89 -6.38 4.91 0.02
C PHE A 89 -6.17 3.46 -0.36
N ILE A 90 -7.27 2.81 -0.76
CA ILE A 90 -7.25 1.43 -1.22
C ILE A 90 -7.43 1.44 -2.73
N TYR A 91 -6.55 0.79 -3.48
CA TYR A 91 -6.68 0.65 -4.93
C TYR A 91 -6.94 -0.80 -5.31
N SER A 92 -7.99 -1.03 -6.09
CA SER A 92 -8.29 -2.32 -6.69
C SER A 92 -7.54 -2.48 -8.00
N THR A 93 -6.63 -3.46 -8.08
CA THR A 93 -5.95 -3.79 -9.34
C THR A 93 -6.89 -4.48 -10.34
N ALA A 94 -7.94 -5.13 -9.86
CA ALA A 94 -8.95 -5.79 -10.68
C ALA A 94 -9.82 -4.75 -11.40
N ASP A 95 -10.26 -3.73 -10.68
CA ASP A 95 -11.11 -2.66 -11.20
C ASP A 95 -10.31 -1.47 -11.74
N LYS A 96 -9.00 -1.46 -11.50
CA LYS A 96 -8.05 -0.40 -11.86
C LYS A 96 -8.49 0.99 -11.38
N LYS A 97 -9.00 1.07 -10.15
CA LYS A 97 -9.48 2.31 -9.54
C LYS A 97 -9.26 2.33 -8.03
N ILE A 98 -9.25 3.53 -7.47
CA ILE A 98 -9.35 3.74 -6.03
C ILE A 98 -10.75 3.27 -5.59
N VAL A 99 -10.79 2.49 -4.52
CA VAL A 99 -12.00 2.13 -3.80
C VAL A 99 -12.36 3.34 -2.96
N ILE A 100 -13.45 4.00 -3.34
CA ILE A 100 -13.96 5.16 -2.62
C ILE A 100 -14.82 4.63 -1.47
N PRO A 101 -14.46 4.90 -0.21
CA PRO A 101 -15.31 4.60 0.94
C PRO A 101 -16.63 5.38 0.86
N GLU A 102 -17.68 4.87 1.50
CA GLU A 102 -19.02 5.44 1.38
C GLU A 102 -19.15 6.87 1.91
N TYR A 103 -18.37 7.23 2.94
CA TYR A 103 -18.53 8.50 3.67
C TYR A 103 -17.31 9.41 3.62
N ALA A 104 -16.10 8.90 3.89
CA ALA A 104 -14.87 9.68 3.97
C ALA A 104 -13.64 8.80 3.74
N PRO A 105 -12.50 9.36 3.27
CA PRO A 105 -11.23 8.65 3.20
C PRO A 105 -10.89 7.96 4.54
N TYR A 106 -10.16 6.84 4.48
CA TYR A 106 -9.77 6.13 5.70
C TYR A 106 -8.68 6.90 6.44
N ASP A 107 -8.78 6.99 7.76
CA ASP A 107 -7.77 7.69 8.57
C ASP A 107 -6.40 6.99 8.51
N TYR A 108 -5.34 7.78 8.46
CA TYR A 108 -3.98 7.29 8.64
C TYR A 108 -3.71 7.04 10.14
N PRO A 109 -3.04 5.93 10.52
CA PRO A 109 -2.85 5.60 11.92
C PRO A 109 -2.02 6.67 12.66
N GLY A 110 -2.28 6.87 13.94
CA GLY A 110 -1.76 8.04 14.62
C GLY A 110 -2.41 8.35 15.96
N THR A 111 -1.92 9.43 16.57
CA THR A 111 -2.56 10.06 17.71
C THR A 111 -2.90 11.49 17.35
N GLU A 112 -4.14 11.88 17.61
CA GLU A 112 -4.66 13.21 17.44
C GLU A 112 -4.73 13.90 18.79
N TYR A 113 -4.16 15.10 18.85
CA TYR A 113 -4.08 15.92 20.05
C TYR A 113 -4.84 17.23 19.86
N ASP A 114 -5.52 17.68 20.92
CA ASP A 114 -6.04 19.04 21.01
C ASP A 114 -4.87 20.04 21.05
N ALA A 115 -4.91 21.05 20.18
CA ALA A 115 -3.91 22.11 20.11
C ALA A 115 -3.81 22.96 21.38
N ALA A 116 -4.91 23.12 22.12
CA ALA A 116 -4.99 23.99 23.28
C ALA A 116 -4.31 23.39 24.52
N ASP A 117 -4.48 22.09 24.76
CA ASP A 117 -4.03 21.45 26.00
C ASP A 117 -3.32 20.10 25.83
N SER A 118 -3.10 19.66 24.58
CA SER A 118 -2.48 18.37 24.25
C SER A 118 -3.26 17.15 24.77
N THR A 119 -4.57 17.29 25.01
CA THR A 119 -5.45 16.16 25.28
C THR A 119 -5.49 15.23 24.07
N VAL A 120 -5.39 13.91 24.30
CA VAL A 120 -5.57 12.92 23.22
C VAL A 120 -7.05 12.85 22.85
N LEU A 121 -7.39 13.31 21.65
CA LEU A 121 -8.76 13.25 21.13
C LEU A 121 -9.03 11.91 20.47
N TYR A 122 -8.03 11.38 19.77
CA TYR A 122 -8.17 10.13 19.03
C TYR A 122 -6.83 9.40 18.97
N ASN A 123 -6.86 8.09 19.12
CA ASN A 123 -5.69 7.25 18.90
C ASN A 123 -6.10 6.05 18.06
N THR A 124 -5.30 5.76 17.03
CA THR A 124 -5.53 4.62 16.17
C THR A 124 -4.26 3.92 15.74
N ARG A 125 -4.36 2.59 15.64
CA ARG A 125 -3.34 1.72 15.07
C ARG A 125 -3.96 0.93 13.93
N MET A 126 -3.25 0.86 12.81
CA MET A 126 -3.72 0.22 11.59
C MET A 126 -2.82 -0.96 11.23
N PHE A 127 -3.43 -2.08 10.86
CA PHE A 127 -2.74 -3.27 10.41
C PHE A 127 -3.33 -3.82 9.11
N TYR A 128 -2.52 -4.52 8.32
CA TYR A 128 -2.98 -5.19 7.10
C TYR A 128 -2.34 -6.58 6.92
N GLY A 129 -3.03 -7.45 6.18
CA GLY A 129 -2.63 -8.84 5.92
C GLY A 129 -3.57 -9.83 6.60
N LYS A 130 -3.01 -10.83 7.29
CA LYS A 130 -3.79 -11.68 8.20
C LYS A 130 -4.01 -10.94 9.51
N VAL A 131 -5.11 -10.18 9.58
CA VAL A 131 -5.36 -9.22 10.67
C VAL A 131 -6.00 -9.86 11.91
N LEU A 132 -6.68 -10.99 11.75
CA LEU A 132 -7.26 -11.79 12.84
C LEU A 132 -7.10 -13.28 12.54
N PRO A 133 -7.19 -14.19 13.53
CA PRO A 133 -7.07 -15.63 13.30
C PRO A 133 -8.02 -16.19 12.23
N ASN A 134 -9.22 -15.60 12.12
CA ASN A 134 -10.27 -15.95 11.16
C ASN A 134 -10.36 -14.98 9.97
N VAL A 135 -9.44 -14.03 9.85
CA VAL A 135 -9.39 -13.05 8.75
C VAL A 135 -8.01 -13.10 8.10
N GLU A 136 -7.87 -13.95 7.10
CA GLU A 136 -6.62 -14.16 6.36
C GLU A 136 -6.17 -12.94 5.54
N ASN A 137 -7.12 -12.07 5.18
CA ASN A 137 -6.86 -10.99 4.25
C ASN A 137 -7.78 -9.81 4.57
N GLY A 138 -7.23 -8.83 5.25
CA GLY A 138 -7.97 -7.67 5.68
C GLY A 138 -7.10 -6.50 6.09
N ILE A 139 -7.78 -5.44 6.49
CA ILE A 139 -7.22 -4.22 7.05
C ILE A 139 -8.02 -3.93 8.31
N ILE A 140 -7.35 -3.62 9.40
CA ILE A 140 -8.00 -3.39 10.69
C ILE A 140 -7.45 -2.11 11.31
N TRP A 141 -8.34 -1.25 11.78
CA TRP A 141 -8.03 -0.10 12.62
C TRP A 141 -8.56 -0.37 14.01
N TYR A 142 -7.67 -0.32 15.00
CA TYR A 142 -8.04 -0.22 16.40
C TYR A 142 -8.12 1.25 16.75
N GLN A 143 -9.24 1.69 17.29
CA GLN A 143 -9.57 3.09 17.48
C GLN A 143 -9.94 3.35 18.94
N ASN A 144 -9.52 4.49 19.47
CA ASN A 144 -9.87 4.97 20.79
C ASN A 144 -10.12 6.48 20.71
N MET A 145 -11.38 6.87 20.78
CA MET A 145 -11.83 8.25 20.58
C MET A 145 -12.35 8.84 21.90
N LEU A 146 -11.94 10.04 22.24
CA LEU A 146 -12.52 10.80 23.34
C LEU A 146 -13.91 11.30 22.94
N THR A 147 -14.89 11.08 23.81
CA THR A 147 -16.27 11.55 23.66
C THR A 147 -16.72 12.20 24.95
N ASP A 148 -17.93 12.79 24.95
CA ASP A 148 -18.58 13.32 26.17
C ASP A 148 -18.72 12.26 27.29
N TYR A 149 -18.73 10.98 26.94
CA TYR A 149 -18.84 9.86 27.88
C TYR A 149 -17.47 9.23 28.22
N GLY A 150 -16.37 9.90 27.87
CA GLY A 150 -15.01 9.40 27.98
C GLY A 150 -14.54 8.64 26.73
N TYR A 151 -13.44 7.92 26.86
CA TYR A 151 -12.83 7.21 25.74
C TYR A 151 -13.65 6.00 25.32
N GLN A 152 -14.03 5.97 24.04
CA GLN A 152 -14.76 4.89 23.40
C GLN A 152 -13.85 4.13 22.45
N LYS A 153 -13.82 2.81 22.58
CA LYS A 153 -13.06 1.93 21.70
C LYS A 153 -13.94 1.44 20.56
N SER A 154 -13.37 1.37 19.37
CA SER A 154 -13.98 0.71 18.23
C SER A 154 -12.92 -0.01 17.39
N VAL A 155 -13.38 -0.93 16.56
CA VAL A 155 -12.55 -1.52 15.51
C VAL A 155 -13.24 -1.33 14.18
N TYR A 156 -12.53 -0.75 13.22
CA TYR A 156 -12.97 -0.71 11.84
C TYR A 156 -12.24 -1.79 11.05
N LEU A 157 -12.98 -2.71 10.43
CA LEU A 157 -12.44 -3.91 9.81
C LEU A 157 -12.90 -4.02 8.36
N ILE A 158 -11.91 -4.10 7.47
CA ILE A 158 -12.09 -4.40 6.05
C ILE A 158 -11.68 -5.85 5.80
N LYS A 159 -12.61 -6.66 5.29
CA LYS A 159 -12.35 -8.05 4.86
C LYS A 159 -12.37 -8.14 3.35
N VAL A 160 -11.44 -8.91 2.79
CA VAL A 160 -11.42 -9.23 1.36
C VAL A 160 -11.90 -10.66 1.17
N GLU A 161 -13.15 -10.82 0.75
CA GLU A 161 -13.78 -12.12 0.56
C GLU A 161 -14.24 -12.28 -0.89
N LYS A 162 -13.77 -13.32 -1.59
CA LYS A 162 -14.15 -13.59 -2.99
C LYS A 162 -14.03 -12.36 -3.90
N ASN A 163 -12.95 -11.59 -3.72
CA ASN A 163 -12.64 -10.34 -4.43
C ASN A 163 -13.61 -9.18 -4.13
N LYS A 164 -14.39 -9.26 -3.05
CA LYS A 164 -15.24 -8.18 -2.58
C LYS A 164 -14.71 -7.64 -1.26
N ILE A 165 -14.75 -6.32 -1.14
CA ILE A 165 -14.51 -5.62 0.11
C ILE A 165 -15.79 -5.67 0.94
N LYS A 166 -15.63 -6.00 2.21
CA LYS A 166 -16.68 -5.89 3.23
C LYS A 166 -16.14 -5.07 4.38
N GLU A 167 -16.82 -3.97 4.67
CA GLU A 167 -16.48 -3.05 5.74
C GLU A 167 -17.36 -3.34 6.97
N GLN A 168 -16.79 -3.26 8.16
CA GLN A 168 -17.49 -3.49 9.43
C GLN A 168 -16.94 -2.54 10.49
N LEU A 169 -17.82 -1.75 11.11
CA LEU A 169 -17.52 -1.05 12.36
C LEU A 169 -17.98 -1.93 13.54
N LEU A 170 -17.06 -2.25 14.44
CA LEU A 170 -17.29 -3.07 15.63
C LEU A 170 -17.17 -2.16 16.86
N VAL A 171 -18.30 -1.94 17.54
CA VAL A 171 -18.37 -1.21 18.82
C VAL A 171 -18.68 -2.15 20.00
N GLU A 172 -19.08 -3.38 19.70
CA GLU A 172 -19.31 -4.46 20.67
C GLU A 172 -18.50 -5.68 20.25
N ASN A 173 -18.13 -6.52 21.22
CA ASN A 173 -17.32 -7.74 20.99
C ASN A 173 -16.03 -7.44 20.19
N ILE A 174 -15.38 -6.33 20.52
CA ILE A 174 -14.19 -5.83 19.84
C ILE A 174 -13.07 -6.87 19.98
N PRO A 175 -12.45 -7.31 18.86
CA PRO A 175 -11.32 -8.25 18.94
C PRO A 175 -10.18 -7.61 19.72
N SER A 176 -9.36 -8.43 20.39
CA SER A 176 -8.17 -7.89 21.07
C SER A 176 -7.10 -7.51 20.06
N ILE A 177 -6.43 -6.37 20.28
CA ILE A 177 -5.25 -6.00 19.49
C ILE A 177 -4.12 -7.02 19.67
N GLU A 178 -4.05 -7.70 20.82
CA GLU A 178 -3.04 -8.72 21.10
C GLU A 178 -3.09 -9.88 20.12
N ASP A 179 -4.27 -10.23 19.59
CA ASP A 179 -4.38 -11.29 18.59
C ASP A 179 -3.80 -10.87 17.24
N THR A 180 -3.94 -9.59 16.88
CA THR A 180 -3.28 -9.02 15.70
C THR A 180 -1.77 -8.91 15.90
N LEU A 181 -1.31 -8.50 17.09
CA LEU A 181 0.12 -8.38 17.39
C LEU A 181 0.86 -9.72 17.29
N LYS A 182 0.25 -10.82 17.77
CA LYS A 182 0.79 -12.17 17.55
C LYS A 182 0.99 -12.49 16.06
N LEU A 183 0.10 -12.01 15.19
CA LEU A 183 0.19 -12.21 13.75
C LEU A 183 1.26 -11.31 13.11
N VAL A 184 1.53 -10.13 13.69
CA VAL A 184 2.67 -9.28 13.33
C VAL A 184 3.99 -9.97 13.66
N ASP A 185 4.11 -10.55 14.86
CA ASP A 185 5.31 -11.30 15.27
C ASP A 185 5.59 -12.50 14.34
N GLN A 186 4.52 -13.11 13.83
CA GLN A 186 4.58 -14.21 12.86
C GLN A 186 4.82 -13.74 11.40
N LYS A 187 4.93 -12.43 11.16
CA LYS A 187 5.08 -11.81 9.83
C LYS A 187 3.91 -12.12 8.87
N ALA A 188 2.75 -12.48 9.43
CA ALA A 188 1.51 -12.70 8.71
C ALA A 188 0.66 -11.42 8.60
N CYS A 189 0.88 -10.49 9.53
CA CYS A 189 0.29 -9.16 9.58
C CYS A 189 1.39 -8.09 9.58
N TYR A 190 1.04 -6.88 9.16
CA TYR A 190 1.96 -5.75 9.11
C TYR A 190 1.28 -4.53 9.72
N GLU A 191 1.95 -3.87 10.64
CA GLU A 191 1.51 -2.60 11.20
C GLU A 191 1.93 -1.44 10.29
N VAL A 192 1.03 -0.49 10.07
CA VAL A 192 1.34 0.75 9.38
C VAL A 192 1.91 1.74 10.41
N PRO A 193 3.06 2.38 10.13
CA PRO A 193 3.66 3.35 11.06
C PRO A 193 2.71 4.50 11.37
N SER A 194 2.52 4.78 12.66
CA SER A 194 1.72 5.89 13.16
C SER A 194 2.36 7.25 12.90
N MET A 195 1.53 8.28 12.80
CA MET A 195 1.93 9.69 12.74
C MET A 195 1.05 10.48 13.70
N ASP A 196 1.66 11.36 14.50
CA ASP A 196 0.90 12.21 15.41
C ASP A 196 0.47 13.50 14.71
N TYR A 197 -0.71 13.98 15.06
CA TYR A 197 -1.33 15.18 14.49
C TYR A 197 -1.92 16.04 15.61
N THR A 198 -1.96 17.35 15.38
CA THR A 198 -2.58 18.31 16.29
C THR A 198 -3.71 19.01 15.56
N VAL A 199 -4.86 19.12 16.20
CA VAL A 199 -6.05 19.77 15.64
C VAL A 199 -6.54 20.86 16.57
N ASP A 200 -7.11 21.92 15.99
CA ASP A 200 -7.82 22.93 16.76
C ASP A 200 -9.26 22.48 16.97
N ALA A 201 -9.52 21.83 18.11
CA ALA A 201 -10.84 21.30 18.46
C ALA A 201 -11.89 22.41 18.72
N SER A 202 -11.49 23.69 18.78
CA SER A 202 -12.40 24.81 19.02
C SER A 202 -13.19 25.25 17.78
N MET A 203 -12.94 24.63 16.61
CA MET A 203 -13.55 24.98 15.33
C MET A 203 -14.67 24.03 14.86
N GLU A 204 -15.01 22.98 15.63
CA GLU A 204 -16.14 22.07 15.34
C GLU A 204 -17.48 22.53 15.95
#